data_AF-A0A6V7XSM2-F1
#
_entry.id   AF-A0A6V7XSM2-F1
#
_cell.length_a   1.000
_cell.length_b   1.000
_cell.length_c   1.000
_cell.angle_alpha   90.00
_cell.angle_beta   90.00
_cell.angle_gamma   90.00
#
_symmetry.space_group_name_H-M   'P 1'
#
loop_
_entity.id
_entity.type
_entity.pdbx_description
1 polymer ?
#
loop_
_entity_poly.entity_id
_entity_poly.type
_entity_poly.pdbx_seq_one_letter_code
_entity_poly.pdbx_strand_id
1 'polypeptide(L)' 'MNAEKGFIEDMESVFDNAEEALRRISGQCRLQRTCHSDIFCSRLPAHWRSNKSLPTPFIILALCPVPDGKF' A
#
# COMPACT_ATOMS: atom_id res chain seq x y z
N MET A 1 9.78 21.94 14.21
CA MET A 1 8.48 21.41 14.66
C MET A 1 7.34 21.61 13.65
N ASN A 2 7.32 22.66 12.81
CA ASN A 2 6.24 22.85 11.80
C ASN A 2 6.48 22.13 10.47
N ALA A 3 7.74 21.94 10.04
CA ALA A 3 8.06 21.29 8.76
C ALA A 3 7.82 19.78 8.76
N GLU A 4 8.10 19.09 9.87
CA GLU A 4 7.88 17.64 10.00
C GLU A 4 6.39 17.27 9.99
N LYS A 5 5.52 18.14 10.52
CA LYS A 5 4.07 17.95 10.44
C LYS A 5 3.54 18.04 9.01
N GLY A 6 3.99 19.04 8.24
CA GLY A 6 3.60 19.18 6.84
C GLY A 6 4.02 17.97 6.00
N PHE A 7 5.23 17.46 6.24
CA PHE A 7 5.72 16.26 5.53
C PHE A 7 4.90 15.00 5.83
N ILE A 8 4.42 14.82 7.06
CA ILE A 8 3.58 13.68 7.44
C ILE A 8 2.19 13.79 6.80
N GLU A 9 1.59 14.98 6.83
CA GLU A 9 0.28 15.25 6.19
C GLU A 9 0.33 15.01 4.68
N ASP A 10 1.41 15.45 4.02
CA ASP A 10 1.63 15.21 2.59
C ASP A 10 1.71 13.70 2.30
N MET A 11 2.43 12.93 3.13
CA MET A 11 2.57 11.48 2.97
C MET A 11 1.24 10.74 3.18
N GLU A 12 0.43 11.15 4.16
CA GLU A 12 -0.92 10.59 4.38
C GLU A 12 -1.84 10.85 3.17
N SER A 13 -1.76 12.05 2.58
CA SER A 13 -2.54 12.36 1.37
C SER A 13 -2.17 11.49 0.17
N VAL A 14 -0.87 11.22 -0.03
CA VAL A 14 -0.38 10.32 -1.08
C VAL A 14 -0.91 8.91 -0.86
N PHE A 15 -0.95 8.47 0.40
CA PHE A 15 -1.44 7.17 0.79
C PHE A 15 -2.95 7.00 0.48
N ASP A 16 -3.77 7.98 0.86
CA ASP A 16 -5.21 7.96 0.59
C ASP A 16 -5.50 7.94 -0.92
N ASN A 17 -4.76 8.74 -1.69
CA ASN A 17 -4.88 8.78 -3.14
C ASN A 17 -4.49 7.44 -3.79
N ALA A 18 -3.41 6.81 -3.32
CA ALA A 18 -2.96 5.51 -3.81
C ALA A 18 -3.97 4.40 -3.44
N GLU A 19 -4.49 4.40 -2.21
CA GLU A 19 -5.50 3.45 -1.78
C GLU A 19 -6.78 3.58 -2.64
N GLU A 20 -7.25 4.80 -2.88
CA GLU A 20 -8.42 5.04 -3.72
C GLU A 20 -8.20 4.63 -5.18
N ALA A 21 -7.02 4.90 -5.75
CA ALA A 21 -6.67 4.42 -7.09
C ALA A 21 -6.68 2.89 -7.18
N LEU A 22 -6.07 2.21 -6.19
CA LEU A 22 -6.03 0.75 -6.14
C LEU A 22 -7.42 0.14 -5.91
N ARG A 23 -8.28 0.79 -5.11
CA ARG A 23 -9.68 0.37 -4.94
C ARG A 23 -10.46 0.41 -6.25
N ARG A 24 -10.22 1.39 -7.12
CA ARG A 24 -10.88 1.45 -8.44
C ARG A 24 -10.45 0.31 -9.37
N ILE A 25 -9.21 -0.16 -9.26
CA ILE A 25 -8.66 -1.22 -10.11
C ILE A 25 -8.99 -2.62 -9.58
N SER A 26 -8.88 -2.81 -8.26
CA SER A 26 -8.91 -4.13 -7.61
C SER A 26 -10.13 -4.36 -6.69
N GLY A 27 -11.02 -3.37 -6.60
CA GLY A 27 -12.24 -3.38 -5.80
C GLY A 27 -12.00 -2.97 -4.35
N GLN A 28 -11.40 -3.85 -3.55
CA GLN A 28 -11.14 -3.62 -2.12
C GLN A 28 -9.66 -3.78 -1.81
N CYS A 29 -8.91 -2.69 -1.98
CA CYS A 29 -7.53 -2.58 -1.51
C CYS A 29 -7.49 -1.61 -0.33
N ARG A 30 -6.92 -2.06 0.79
CA ARG A 30 -6.47 -1.17 1.86
C ARG A 30 -4.99 -1.31 1.98
N LEU A 31 -4.25 -0.21 1.95
CA LEU A 31 -2.81 -0.27 2.08
C LEU A 31 -2.42 -0.37 3.57
N GLN A 32 -1.22 -0.85 3.80
CA GLN A 32 -0.59 -0.89 5.12
C GLN A 32 0.88 -0.54 4.97
N ARG A 33 1.39 0.23 5.95
CA ARG A 33 2.81 0.53 6.08
C ARG A 33 3.59 -0.73 6.47
N THR A 34 4.71 -0.95 5.80
CA THR A 34 5.68 -1.96 6.21
C THR A 34 6.66 -1.37 7.22
N CYS A 35 7.66 -2.15 7.63
CA CYS A 35 8.79 -1.63 8.41
C CYS A 35 9.72 -0.71 7.59
N HIS A 36 9.58 -0.68 6.26
CA HIS A 36 10.32 0.22 5.37
C HIS A 36 9.50 1.48 5.06
N SER A 37 10.13 2.65 5.01
CA SER A 37 9.44 3.94 4.82
C SER A 37 8.73 4.04 3.47
N ASP A 38 9.36 3.51 2.43
CA ASP A 38 8.93 3.71 1.03
C ASP A 38 8.11 2.54 0.46
N ILE A 39 7.90 1.49 1.25
CA ILE A 39 7.22 0.27 0.81
C ILE A 39 5.92 0.08 1.59
N PHE A 40 4.85 -0.14 0.84
CA PHE A 40 3.50 -0.38 1.33
C PHE A 40 2.94 -1.63 0.68
N CYS A 41 1.99 -2.28 1.34
CA CYS A 41 1.34 -3.47 0.78
C CYS A 41 -0.14 -3.54 1.10
N SER A 42 -0.89 -4.31 0.32
CA SER A 42 -2.29 -4.62 0.62
C SER A 42 -2.41 -5.31 1.98
N ARG A 43 -3.38 -4.91 2.80
CA ARG A 43 -3.70 -5.59 4.04
C ARG A 43 -4.25 -6.98 3.76
N LEU A 44 -3.64 -8.00 4.36
CA LEU A 44 -4.13 -9.38 4.28
C LEU A 44 -5.28 -9.62 5.28
N PRO A 45 -6.18 -10.58 4.99
CA PRO A 45 -7.16 -11.04 5.98
C PRO A 45 -6.48 -11.56 7.24
N ALA A 46 -7.03 -11.25 8.41
CA ALA A 46 -6.45 -11.67 9.70
C ALA A 46 -6.32 -13.20 9.84
N HIS A 47 -7.27 -13.93 9.25
CA HIS A 47 -7.23 -15.37 9.12
C HIS A 47 -7.73 -15.75 7.73
N TRP A 48 -7.06 -16.70 7.09
CA TRP A 48 -7.44 -17.19 5.77
C TRP A 48 -7.24 -18.69 5.66
N ARG A 49 -8.04 -19.33 4.82
CA ARG A 49 -7.96 -20.77 4.58
C ARG A 49 -6.71 -21.08 3.74
N SER A 50 -5.91 -22.03 4.19
CA SER A 50 -4.76 -22.54 3.43
C SER A 50 -5.17 -22.98 2.02
N ASN A 51 -4.34 -22.64 1.03
CA ASN A 51 -4.57 -22.91 -0.39
C ASN A 51 -5.88 -22.35 -0.98
N LYS A 52 -6.53 -21.40 -0.31
CA LYS A 52 -7.63 -20.63 -0.89
C LYS A 52 -7.08 -19.32 -1.44
N SER A 53 -7.41 -18.97 -2.68
CA SER A 53 -7.09 -17.66 -3.26
C SER A 53 -7.53 -16.52 -2.35
N LEU A 54 -6.76 -15.44 -2.31
CA LEU A 54 -7.13 -14.24 -1.57
C LEU A 54 -8.39 -13.60 -2.18
N PRO A 55 -9.19 -12.86 -1.39
CA PRO A 55 -10.40 -12.21 -1.87
C PRO A 55 -10.10 -11.07 -2.85
N THR A 56 -8.93 -10.45 -2.73
CA THR A 56 -8.41 -9.42 -3.65
C THR A 56 -6.92 -9.67 -3.90
N PRO A 57 -6.37 -9.20 -5.03
CA PRO A 57 -4.94 -9.30 -5.31
C PRO A 57 -4.10 -8.65 -4.22
N PHE A 58 -2.99 -9.29 -3.86
CA PHE A 58 -1.98 -8.67 -3.00
C PHE A 58 -1.09 -7.75 -3.85
N ILE A 59 -0.96 -6.50 -3.44
CA ILE A 59 -0.25 -5.46 -4.19
C ILE A 59 0.86 -4.91 -3.29
N ILE A 60 2.02 -4.65 -3.88
CA ILE A 60 3.12 -3.93 -3.26
C ILE A 60 3.25 -2.59 -3.98
N LEU A 61 3.27 -1.50 -3.22
CA LEU A 61 3.49 -0.15 -3.71
C LEU A 61 4.86 0.32 -3.22
N ALA A 62 5.74 0.67 -4.15
CA ALA A 62 7.01 1.31 -3.87
C ALA A 62 6.93 2.79 -4.27
N LEU A 63 7.25 3.68 -3.33
CA LEU A 63 7.40 5.12 -3.61
C LEU A 63 8.81 5.46 -4.08
N CYS A 64 9.75 4.52 -3.93
CA CYS A 64 11.08 4.62 -4.49
C CYS A 64 11.11 4.07 -5.93
N PRO A 65 12.04 4.54 -6.78
CA PRO A 65 12.22 3.98 -8.11
C PRO A 65 12.61 2.50 -8.03
N VAL A 66 11.78 1.63 -8.62
CA VAL A 66 12.06 0.21 -8.79
C VAL A 66 12.11 -0.08 -10.29
N PRO A 67 13.23 -0.55 -10.84
CA PRO A 67 13.30 -0.93 -12.24
C PRO A 67 12.33 -2.08 -12.54
N ASP A 68 11.62 -1.98 -13.66
CA ASP A 68 10.71 -3.03 -14.11
C ASP A 68 11.45 -4.38 -14.22
N GLY A 69 10.80 -5.45 -13.74
CA GLY A 69 11.35 -6.81 -13.77
C GLY A 69 12.35 -7.14 -12.66
N LYS A 70 12.54 -6.27 -11.66
CA LYS A 70 13.26 -6.61 -10.43
C LYS A 70 12.36 -7.39 -9.45
N PHE A 71 12.87 -8.53 -8.96
CA PHE A 71 12.25 -9.40 -7.96
C PHE A 71 13.16 -9.51 -6.73
#